data_AF-A0A318QT18-F1
#
_entry.id   AF-A0A318QT18-F1
#
_cell.length_a   1.000
_cell.length_b   1.000
_cell.length_c   1.000
_cell.angle_alpha   90.00
_cell.angle_beta   90.00
_cell.angle_gamma   90.00
#
_symmetry.space_group_name_H-M   'P 1'
#
loop_
_entity.id
_entity.type
_entity.pdbx_description
1 polymer ?
#
loop_
_entity_poly.entity_id
_entity_poly.type
_entity_poly.pdbx_seq_one_letter_code
_entity_poly.pdbx_strand_id
1 'polypeptide(L)'
;MTATRPPQPPRAPEPVARRITLWPRGLVGRVMFVLLAAVALVFVGSSVFYEEAETYTIDDAQLEQVGERLVIDARVLAATPTSQRMVLAAMLSTNDLTVDWRTPAQQGVMKVEPPSLRMLHDRMAGSLAALRGDALNLSGTIAATADVRGTLRLPDGSYMGFLAPAILQPHHMQRGIVSAAILAGAVLLAAGMLVRALSMPLRALADVADTVGSGQWVPLENKGPREVRYLARAINDMQERINRLIADRTEALAAVSHDLRTPLARLRLRAGFLEDANAQKEIEADVTEMEAMIAGVLAYLSGEKDPEPARSANVASILATRVDDDADQGRDVTYDGPDQAQAVVRPLALKRVLGNLIDNAVNYGGNAHVSLTVTADALCIRVEDNGPGLPDAEIGRVTTPFYRVEGSRSRSTGGLGLGLAIVSREVARDGGRFHLYNRPQGGLCAEIVLPRNAVIRPGS
;
A
#
# COMPACT_ATOMS: atom_id res chain seq x y z
N MET A 1 21.92 -63.80 -21.09
CA MET A 1 22.25 -63.37 -19.71
C MET A 1 21.67 -61.98 -19.52
N THR A 2 20.52 -61.89 -18.88
CA THR A 2 19.85 -60.61 -18.56
C THR A 2 19.26 -60.80 -17.17
N ALA A 3 19.97 -60.29 -16.17
CA ALA A 3 19.62 -60.43 -14.77
C ALA A 3 18.54 -59.41 -14.38
N THR A 4 17.36 -59.90 -14.04
CA THR A 4 16.25 -59.15 -13.45
C THR A 4 16.55 -58.80 -12.00
N ARG A 5 16.55 -57.50 -11.70
CA ARG A 5 16.71 -56.96 -10.33
C ARG A 5 15.38 -57.10 -9.56
N PRO A 6 15.36 -57.53 -8.29
CA PRO A 6 14.12 -57.66 -7.53
C PRO A 6 13.58 -56.30 -7.06
N PRO A 7 12.26 -56.18 -6.79
CA PRO A 7 11.61 -54.94 -6.40
C PRO A 7 11.99 -54.50 -4.97
N GLN A 8 12.24 -53.20 -4.79
CA GLN A 8 12.53 -52.56 -3.51
C GLN A 8 11.27 -52.50 -2.61
N PRO A 9 11.37 -52.77 -1.30
CA PRO A 9 10.24 -52.63 -0.39
C PRO A 9 9.85 -51.15 -0.18
N PRO A 10 8.57 -50.86 0.17
CA PRO A 10 8.09 -49.50 0.35
C PRO A 10 8.81 -48.79 1.51
N ARG A 11 9.32 -47.59 1.24
CA ARG A 11 9.95 -46.73 2.27
C ARG A 11 8.91 -46.36 3.34
N ALA A 12 9.26 -46.59 4.61
CA ALA A 12 8.47 -46.13 5.74
C ALA A 12 8.33 -44.60 5.73
N PRO A 13 7.18 -44.03 6.15
CA PRO A 13 6.99 -42.59 6.20
C PRO A 13 7.95 -41.97 7.22
N GLU A 14 8.76 -41.00 6.78
CA GLU A 14 9.62 -40.22 7.67
C GLU A 14 8.77 -39.46 8.71
N PRO A 15 9.22 -39.39 9.98
CA PRO A 15 8.52 -38.62 11.00
C PRO A 15 8.58 -37.13 10.63
N VAL A 16 7.44 -36.56 10.24
CA VAL A 16 7.28 -35.11 10.03
C VAL A 16 7.54 -34.42 11.36
N ALA A 17 8.76 -33.90 11.53
CA ALA A 17 9.13 -33.05 12.65
C ALA A 17 8.21 -31.81 12.63
N ARG A 18 7.15 -31.83 13.45
CA ARG A 18 6.30 -30.67 13.70
C ARG A 18 7.15 -29.62 14.42
N ARG A 19 7.82 -28.75 13.66
CA ARG A 19 8.36 -27.49 14.17
C ARG A 19 7.17 -26.69 14.71
N ILE A 20 7.02 -26.69 16.04
CA ILE A 20 6.11 -25.79 16.75
C ILE A 20 6.65 -24.39 16.49
N THR A 21 6.06 -23.72 15.51
CA THR A 21 6.35 -22.33 15.20
C THR A 21 5.52 -21.51 16.16
N LEU A 22 6.18 -20.85 17.13
CA LEU A 22 5.55 -19.90 18.06
C LEU A 22 4.88 -18.72 17.32
N TRP A 23 5.19 -18.54 16.03
CA TRP A 23 4.60 -17.51 15.20
C TRP A 23 3.18 -17.88 14.71
N PRO A 24 2.15 -17.06 14.99
CA PRO A 24 0.78 -17.36 14.59
C PRO A 24 0.60 -17.40 13.06
N ARG A 25 -0.19 -18.37 12.59
CA ARG A 25 -0.49 -18.56 11.15
C ARG A 25 -1.62 -17.66 10.62
N GLY A 26 -2.51 -17.19 11.50
CA GLY A 26 -3.62 -16.28 11.18
C GLY A 26 -3.30 -14.83 11.50
N LEU A 27 -3.96 -13.90 10.79
CA LEU A 27 -3.84 -12.45 10.99
C LEU A 27 -4.17 -12.07 12.43
N VAL A 28 -5.31 -12.53 12.94
CA VAL A 28 -5.77 -12.27 14.32
C VAL A 28 -4.75 -12.76 15.33
N GLY A 29 -4.20 -13.96 15.12
CA GLY A 29 -3.17 -14.51 16.01
C GLY A 29 -1.91 -13.63 16.04
N ARG A 30 -1.47 -13.12 14.88
CA ARG A 30 -0.29 -12.23 14.80
C ARG A 30 -0.55 -10.89 15.46
N VAL A 31 -1.73 -10.30 15.24
CA VAL A 31 -2.17 -9.08 15.92
C VAL A 31 -2.17 -9.26 17.42
N MET A 32 -2.78 -10.35 17.92
CA MET A 32 -2.83 -10.67 19.34
C MET A 32 -1.44 -10.91 19.93
N PHE A 33 -0.54 -11.60 19.21
CA PHE A 33 0.83 -11.81 19.67
C PHE A 33 1.61 -10.50 19.79
N VAL A 34 1.54 -9.61 18.79
CA VAL A 34 2.19 -8.30 18.85
C VAL A 34 1.61 -7.44 19.98
N LEU A 35 0.29 -7.47 20.16
CA LEU A 35 -0.38 -6.72 21.23
C LEU A 35 -0.01 -7.26 22.62
N LEU A 36 0.00 -8.59 22.81
CA LEU A 36 0.41 -9.21 24.07
C LEU A 36 1.89 -8.95 24.38
N ALA A 37 2.77 -9.04 23.39
CA ALA A 37 4.19 -8.72 23.57
C ALA A 37 4.39 -7.24 23.94
N ALA A 38 3.65 -6.34 23.31
CA ALA A 38 3.67 -4.91 23.66
C ALA A 38 3.16 -4.66 25.08
N VAL A 39 2.02 -5.25 25.46
CA VAL A 39 1.46 -5.15 26.81
C VAL A 39 2.41 -5.71 27.86
N ALA A 40 3.03 -6.87 27.61
CA ALA A 40 4.00 -7.46 28.52
C ALA A 40 5.23 -6.56 28.69
N LEU A 41 5.74 -5.98 27.60
CA LEU A 41 6.88 -5.08 27.66
C LEU A 41 6.53 -3.76 28.37
N VAL A 42 5.33 -3.22 28.15
CA VAL A 42 4.81 -2.06 28.88
C VAL A 42 4.68 -2.39 30.37
N PHE A 43 4.15 -3.57 30.71
CA PHE A 43 3.98 -4.00 32.09
C PHE A 43 5.33 -4.16 32.80
N VAL A 44 6.31 -4.82 32.18
CA VAL A 44 7.67 -4.97 32.72
C VAL A 44 8.34 -3.61 32.89
N GLY A 45 8.28 -2.75 31.87
CA GLY A 45 8.87 -1.41 31.96
C GLY A 45 8.20 -0.53 33.02
N SER A 46 6.87 -0.62 33.15
CA SER A 46 6.13 0.08 34.20
C SER A 46 6.43 -0.47 35.60
N SER A 47 6.60 -1.78 35.75
CA SER A 47 6.95 -2.39 37.04
C SER A 47 8.32 -1.94 37.53
N VAL A 48 9.32 -1.94 36.64
CA VAL A 48 10.65 -1.41 36.94
C VAL A 48 10.58 0.09 37.25
N PHE A 49 9.77 0.86 36.52
CA PHE A 49 9.58 2.28 36.79
C PHE A 49 8.96 2.54 38.16
N TYR A 50 7.95 1.77 38.58
CA TYR A 50 7.30 1.94 39.88
C TYR A 50 8.24 1.61 41.05
N GLU A 51 9.11 0.62 40.89
CA GLU A 51 10.13 0.28 41.89
C GLU A 51 11.19 1.38 42.04
N GLU A 52 11.42 2.19 40.99
CA GLU A 52 12.48 3.21 40.92
C GLU A 52 11.97 4.66 41.08
N ALA A 53 10.65 4.86 41.28
CA ALA A 53 10.01 6.19 41.30
C ALA A 53 9.95 6.88 42.69
N GLU A 54 10.45 6.29 43.77
CA GLU A 54 10.58 6.97 45.07
C GLU A 54 11.75 7.98 45.04
N THR A 55 11.44 9.26 45.24
CA THR A 55 12.32 10.39 44.86
C THR A 55 13.56 10.55 45.75
N TYR A 56 13.57 10.02 46.98
CA TYR A 56 14.74 9.92 47.87
C TYR A 56 14.58 8.70 48.77
N THR A 57 15.51 7.75 48.73
CA THR A 57 15.59 6.68 49.74
C THR A 57 16.38 7.22 50.92
N ILE A 58 15.73 7.36 52.07
CA ILE A 58 16.42 7.55 53.35
C ILE A 58 17.01 6.19 53.72
N ASP A 59 18.33 6.09 53.83
CA ASP A 59 18.97 4.89 54.38
C ASP A 59 18.64 4.85 55.87
N ASP A 60 17.60 4.07 56.22
CA ASP A 60 17.10 3.99 57.59
C ASP A 60 18.19 3.51 58.57
N ALA A 61 19.16 2.70 58.11
CA ALA A 61 20.28 2.27 58.93
C ALA A 61 21.28 3.41 59.22
N GLN A 62 21.61 4.23 58.22
CA GLN A 62 22.42 5.42 58.44
C GLN A 62 21.69 6.47 59.29
N LEU A 63 20.38 6.62 59.10
CA LEU A 63 19.58 7.55 59.89
C LEU A 63 19.55 7.16 61.37
N GLU A 64 19.39 5.88 61.67
CA GLU A 64 19.42 5.34 63.03
C GLU A 64 20.80 5.52 63.65
N GLN A 65 21.88 5.20 62.92
CA GLN A 65 23.25 5.38 63.39
C GLN A 65 23.59 6.85 63.70
N VAL A 66 23.18 7.78 62.83
CA VAL A 66 23.35 9.22 63.07
C VAL A 66 22.53 9.67 64.28
N GLY A 67 21.29 9.20 64.40
CA GLY A 67 20.43 9.49 65.54
C GLY A 67 21.03 9.02 66.86
N GLU A 68 21.49 7.77 66.94
CA GLU A 68 22.10 7.19 68.14
C GLU A 68 23.33 7.99 68.56
N ARG A 69 24.18 8.31 67.58
CA ARG A 69 25.39 9.10 67.80
C ARG A 69 25.09 10.50 68.32
N LEU A 70 24.11 11.19 67.74
CA LEU A 70 23.68 12.51 68.22
C LEU A 70 23.25 12.48 69.68
N VAL A 71 22.52 11.44 70.09
CA VAL A 71 22.08 11.28 71.49
C VAL A 71 23.27 11.03 72.42
N ILE A 72 24.25 10.22 71.99
CA ILE A 72 25.47 9.95 72.76
C ILE A 72 26.29 11.22 72.92
N ASP A 73 26.57 11.92 71.83
CA ASP A 73 27.37 13.15 71.82
C ASP A 73 26.71 14.24 72.68
N ALA A 74 25.37 14.37 72.62
CA ALA A 74 24.63 15.30 73.45
C ALA A 74 24.74 14.96 74.95
N ARG A 75 24.69 13.69 75.34
CA ARG A 75 24.88 13.27 76.74
C ARG A 75 26.30 13.54 77.22
N VAL A 76 27.29 13.26 76.39
CA VAL A 76 28.72 13.52 76.68
C VAL A 76 28.97 15.02 76.87
N LEU A 77 28.42 15.86 75.98
CA LEU A 77 28.51 17.32 76.10
C LEU A 77 27.78 17.83 77.36
N ALA A 78 26.59 17.32 77.65
CA ALA A 78 25.83 17.71 78.84
C ALA A 78 26.58 17.41 80.15
N ALA A 79 27.26 16.27 80.24
CA ALA A 79 28.04 15.85 81.41
C ALA A 79 29.38 16.59 81.58
N THR A 80 29.85 17.29 80.55
CA THR A 80 31.14 17.98 80.55
C THR A 80 30.99 19.42 81.07
N PRO A 81 31.94 19.95 81.87
CA PRO A 81 31.92 21.36 82.28
C PRO A 81 31.91 22.32 81.09
N THR A 82 31.16 23.41 81.19
CA THR A 82 30.92 24.37 80.10
C THR A 82 32.20 24.94 79.47
N SER A 83 33.29 25.05 80.26
CA SER A 83 34.59 25.54 79.78
C SER A 83 35.29 24.60 78.78
N GLN A 84 34.93 23.32 78.74
CA GLN A 84 35.59 22.30 77.91
C GLN A 84 34.71 21.81 76.76
N ARG A 85 33.41 22.16 76.74
CA ARG A 85 32.46 21.67 75.74
C ARG A 85 32.78 22.06 74.30
N MET A 86 33.31 23.26 74.09
CA MET A 86 33.69 23.73 72.76
C MET A 86 34.83 22.88 72.16
N VAL A 87 35.83 22.56 72.99
CA VAL A 87 36.96 21.69 72.59
C VAL A 87 36.48 20.26 72.37
N LEU A 88 35.60 19.75 73.24
CA LEU A 88 35.04 18.41 73.11
C LEU A 88 34.14 18.25 71.88
N ALA A 89 33.31 19.25 71.55
CA ALA A 89 32.48 19.24 70.34
C ALA A 89 33.34 19.16 69.06
N ALA A 90 34.45 19.89 69.03
CA ALA A 90 35.41 19.80 67.92
C ALA A 90 36.08 18.41 67.84
N MET A 91 36.32 17.74 68.97
CA MET A 91 36.86 16.37 68.99
C MET A 91 35.85 15.29 68.59
N LEU A 92 34.56 15.51 68.88
CA LEU A 92 33.46 14.60 68.50
C LEU A 92 33.10 14.71 67.01
N SER A 93 33.52 15.81 66.36
CA SER A 93 33.30 16.05 64.94
C SER A 93 34.13 15.10 64.07
N THR A 94 33.47 14.38 63.18
CA THR A 94 34.08 13.51 62.17
C THR A 94 33.57 13.88 60.77
N ASN A 95 34.05 13.17 59.75
CA ASN A 95 33.73 13.47 58.35
C ASN A 95 32.24 13.26 57.99
N ASP A 96 31.55 12.40 58.74
CA ASP A 96 30.14 12.01 58.60
C ASP A 96 29.19 12.77 59.53
N LEU A 97 29.71 13.41 60.58
CA LEU A 97 28.92 14.20 61.51
C LEU A 97 29.80 15.28 62.16
N THR A 98 29.46 16.54 61.89
CA THR A 98 30.12 17.68 62.54
C THR A 98 29.24 18.23 63.64
N VAL A 99 29.83 18.51 64.80
CA VAL A 99 29.14 18.90 66.04
C VAL A 99 29.72 20.20 66.57
N ASP A 100 28.84 21.09 67.00
CA ASP A 100 29.20 22.38 67.61
C ASP A 100 28.35 22.63 68.86
N TRP A 101 28.90 23.32 69.85
CA TRP A 101 28.19 23.67 71.08
C TRP A 101 27.93 25.17 71.15
N ARG A 102 26.68 25.55 71.39
CA ARG A 102 26.23 26.95 71.43
C ARG A 102 25.48 27.26 72.71
N THR A 103 25.77 28.42 73.28
CA THR A 103 24.94 28.99 74.35
C THR A 103 23.61 29.54 73.80
N PRO A 104 22.57 29.69 74.63
CA PRO A 104 21.31 30.32 74.22
C PRO A 104 21.49 31.71 73.59
N ALA A 105 22.51 32.46 74.03
CA ALA A 105 22.86 33.76 73.47
C ALA A 105 23.51 33.68 72.07
N GLN A 106 24.15 32.54 71.72
CA GLN A 106 24.87 32.34 70.47
C GLN A 106 24.05 31.63 69.38
N GLN A 107 22.97 30.92 69.72
CA GLN A 107 22.19 30.16 68.74
C GLN A 107 21.39 31.07 67.78
N GLY A 108 21.05 32.30 68.19
CA GLY A 108 20.17 33.19 67.43
C GLY A 108 18.71 32.70 67.42
N VAL A 109 17.86 33.32 66.58
CA VAL A 109 16.45 32.93 66.44
C VAL A 109 16.36 31.55 65.78
N MET A 110 15.71 30.57 66.43
CA MET A 110 15.40 29.28 65.79
C MET A 110 14.60 29.54 64.51
N LYS A 111 15.17 29.15 63.37
CA LYS A 111 14.44 29.17 62.10
C LYS A 111 13.33 28.11 62.18
N VAL A 112 12.15 28.44 61.65
CA VAL A 112 11.04 27.48 61.55
C VAL A 112 11.48 26.34 60.64
N GLU A 113 11.27 25.11 61.11
CA GLU A 113 11.60 23.91 60.36
C GLU A 113 10.84 23.89 59.01
N PRO A 114 11.54 23.76 57.87
CA PRO A 114 10.92 23.68 56.55
C PRO A 114 9.98 22.49 56.44
N PRO A 115 8.81 22.62 55.77
CA PRO A 115 7.87 21.50 55.57
C PRO A 115 8.51 20.27 54.90
N SER A 116 9.54 20.48 54.08
CA SER A 116 10.26 19.41 53.38
C SER A 116 11.09 18.50 54.30
N LEU A 117 11.44 18.95 55.52
CA LEU A 117 12.24 18.18 56.47
C LEU A 117 11.40 17.45 57.53
N ARG A 118 10.08 17.71 57.60
CA ARG A 118 9.19 17.10 58.59
C ARG A 118 9.17 15.58 58.53
N MET A 119 9.19 14.99 57.33
CA MET A 119 9.22 13.53 57.18
C MET A 119 10.50 12.92 57.78
N LEU A 120 11.64 13.63 57.66
CA LEU A 120 12.92 13.20 58.23
C LEU A 120 12.93 13.38 59.76
N HIS A 121 12.40 14.51 60.24
CA HIS A 121 12.20 14.77 61.67
C HIS A 121 11.35 13.67 62.31
N ASP A 122 10.18 13.37 61.75
CA ASP A 122 9.26 12.37 62.29
C ASP A 122 9.91 10.98 62.33
N ARG A 123 10.73 10.63 61.34
CA ARG A 123 11.50 9.38 61.34
C ARG A 123 12.58 9.35 62.43
N MET A 124 13.37 10.42 62.58
CA MET A 124 14.42 10.51 63.61
C MET A 124 13.84 10.56 65.04
N ALA A 125 12.75 11.30 65.25
CA ALA A 125 12.03 11.36 66.52
C ALA A 125 11.26 10.05 66.81
N GLY A 126 10.85 9.34 65.75
CA GLY A 126 10.23 8.03 65.83
C GLY A 126 11.18 6.96 66.36
N SER A 127 12.41 6.91 65.85
CA SER A 127 13.43 5.91 66.19
C SER A 127 13.99 6.09 67.60
N LEU A 128 14.24 7.32 68.04
CA LEU A 128 14.86 7.59 69.34
C LEU A 128 14.01 8.51 70.21
N ALA A 129 13.56 7.97 71.36
CA ALA A 129 12.74 8.71 72.32
C ALA A 129 13.42 9.99 72.86
N ALA A 130 14.75 10.02 72.89
CA ALA A 130 15.53 11.18 73.32
C ALA A 130 15.48 12.36 72.33
N LEU A 131 15.05 12.12 71.10
CA LEU A 131 14.91 13.14 70.04
C LEU A 131 13.47 13.63 69.87
N ARG A 132 12.52 13.19 70.73
CA ARG A 132 11.11 13.57 70.64
C ARG A 132 10.81 14.95 71.20
N GLY A 133 9.83 15.63 70.58
CA GLY A 133 9.34 16.95 70.99
C GLY A 133 10.24 18.08 70.50
N ASP A 134 10.23 19.22 71.20
CA ASP A 134 10.97 20.44 70.82
C ASP A 134 12.50 20.34 71.01
N ALA A 135 13.01 19.12 71.27
CA ALA A 135 14.43 18.88 71.46
C ALA A 135 15.18 18.95 70.13
N LEU A 136 14.63 18.39 69.05
CA LEU A 136 15.24 18.37 67.73
C LEU A 136 14.60 19.45 66.84
N ASN A 137 15.43 20.30 66.24
CA ASN A 137 14.99 21.23 65.20
C ASN A 137 15.88 21.07 63.97
N LEU A 138 15.30 20.63 62.86
CA LEU A 138 16.01 20.51 61.58
C LEU A 138 15.99 21.84 60.84
N SER A 139 17.14 22.28 60.37
CA SER A 139 17.29 23.54 59.66
C SER A 139 18.10 23.36 58.39
N GLY A 140 17.78 24.12 57.35
CA GLY A 140 18.49 24.05 56.08
C GLY A 140 17.53 23.94 54.91
N THR A 141 18.08 24.06 53.71
CA THR A 141 17.34 23.85 52.47
C THR A 141 17.85 22.55 51.86
N ILE A 142 16.96 21.67 51.41
CA ILE A 142 17.29 20.51 50.56
C ILE A 142 17.67 21.00 49.14
N ALA A 143 18.43 22.09 49.08
CA ALA A 143 18.86 22.73 47.85
C ALA A 143 20.32 22.32 47.63
N ALA A 144 20.49 21.39 46.69
CA ALA A 144 21.72 20.93 46.07
C ALA A 144 22.72 20.09 46.90
N THR A 145 22.92 20.30 48.20
CA THR A 145 24.06 19.66 48.90
C THR A 145 23.76 18.35 49.64
N ALA A 146 22.50 17.86 49.68
CA ALA A 146 22.12 16.64 50.41
C ALA A 146 22.50 16.62 51.90
N ASP A 147 22.92 17.76 52.45
CA ASP A 147 23.35 17.92 53.84
C ASP A 147 22.16 18.22 54.73
N VAL A 148 22.09 17.55 55.88
CA VAL A 148 21.08 17.82 56.90
C VAL A 148 21.76 18.58 58.03
N ARG A 149 21.24 19.77 58.36
CA ARG A 149 21.67 20.52 59.54
C ARG A 149 20.55 20.51 60.57
N GLY A 150 20.92 20.52 61.84
CA GLY A 150 19.94 20.61 62.90
C GLY A 150 20.56 21.11 64.19
N THR A 151 19.69 21.38 65.16
CA THR A 151 20.09 21.71 66.52
C THR A 151 19.32 20.83 67.49
N LEU A 152 20.02 20.31 68.48
CA LEU A 152 19.48 19.51 69.57
C LEU A 152 19.59 20.30 70.88
N ARG A 153 18.50 20.40 71.63
CA ARG A 153 18.48 21.08 72.94
C ARG A 153 19.01 20.16 74.04
N LEU A 154 19.99 20.63 74.80
CA LEU A 154 20.58 19.93 75.94
C LEU A 154 19.76 20.16 77.23
N PRO A 155 19.88 19.29 78.25
CA PRO A 155 19.11 19.39 79.50
C PRO A 155 19.34 20.69 80.28
N ASP A 156 20.51 21.30 80.12
CA ASP A 156 20.88 22.57 80.77
C ASP A 156 20.43 23.81 79.99
N GLY A 157 19.68 23.61 78.90
CA GLY A 157 19.17 24.67 78.05
C GLY A 157 20.16 25.17 77.00
N SER A 158 21.39 24.66 76.94
CA SER A 158 22.31 24.93 75.83
C SER A 158 21.95 24.09 74.59
N TYR A 159 22.61 24.35 73.45
CA TYR A 159 22.27 23.71 72.19
C TYR A 159 23.48 23.06 71.53
N MET A 160 23.27 21.88 70.97
CA MET A 160 24.23 21.17 70.13
C MET A 160 23.81 21.34 68.67
N GLY A 161 24.58 22.07 67.89
CA GLY A 161 24.42 22.13 66.45
C GLY A 161 25.06 20.93 65.80
N PHE A 162 24.40 20.35 64.79
CA PHE A 162 25.00 19.30 63.97
C PHE A 162 24.82 19.57 62.48
N LEU A 163 25.78 19.09 61.70
CA LEU A 163 25.74 19.02 60.26
C LEU A 163 26.18 17.60 59.86
N ALA A 164 25.26 16.88 59.24
CA ALA A 164 25.48 15.54 58.72
C ALA A 164 25.43 15.60 57.17
N PRO A 165 26.60 15.53 56.51
CA PRO A 165 26.66 15.61 55.06
C PRO A 165 26.15 14.33 54.39
N ALA A 166 25.60 14.47 53.19
CA ALA A 166 25.24 13.36 52.29
C ALA A 166 24.28 12.27 52.85
N ILE A 167 23.45 12.59 53.85
CA ILE A 167 22.38 11.68 54.34
C ILE A 167 21.35 11.36 53.23
N LEU A 168 21.15 12.29 52.30
CA LEU A 168 20.18 12.16 51.22
C LEU A 168 20.89 11.80 49.90
N GLN A 169 20.86 10.55 49.46
CA GLN A 169 21.45 10.19 48.17
C GLN A 169 20.50 10.56 47.00
N PRO A 170 20.97 11.33 45.99
CA PRO A 170 20.14 11.67 44.83
C PRO A 170 19.91 10.43 43.95
N HIS A 171 18.65 10.11 43.65
CA HIS A 171 18.30 9.07 42.67
C HIS A 171 18.72 9.50 41.25
N HIS A 172 19.29 8.58 40.46
CA HIS A 172 19.73 8.86 39.09
C HIS A 172 18.52 8.96 38.14
N MET A 173 17.90 10.15 38.05
CA MET A 173 16.76 10.48 37.17
C MET A 173 16.95 10.07 35.68
N GLN A 174 18.20 9.89 35.23
CA GLN A 174 18.51 9.40 33.88
C GLN A 174 17.98 7.98 33.60
N ARG A 175 17.91 7.09 34.60
CA ARG A 175 17.45 5.70 34.40
C ARG A 175 15.95 5.63 34.07
N GLY A 176 15.13 6.44 34.76
CA GLY A 176 13.68 6.53 34.52
C GLY A 176 13.32 7.10 33.15
N ILE A 177 14.09 8.07 32.64
CA ILE A 177 13.87 8.61 31.28
C ILE A 177 14.20 7.56 30.21
N VAL A 178 15.27 6.80 30.40
CA VAL A 178 15.68 5.74 29.46
C VAL A 178 14.64 4.61 29.42
N SER A 179 14.12 4.16 30.56
CA SER A 179 13.10 3.11 30.60
C SER A 179 11.76 3.57 29.98
N ALA A 180 11.33 4.80 30.24
CA ALA A 180 10.15 5.38 29.60
C ALA A 180 10.31 5.50 28.08
N ALA A 181 11.49 5.89 27.59
CA ALA A 181 11.78 5.98 26.16
C ALA A 181 11.76 4.60 25.47
N ILE A 182 12.30 3.57 26.11
CA ILE A 182 12.27 2.18 25.61
C ILE A 182 10.82 1.70 25.48
N LEU A 183 9.99 1.98 26.49
CA LEU A 183 8.58 1.59 26.51
C LEU A 183 7.77 2.29 25.40
N ALA A 184 7.95 3.59 25.24
CA ALA A 184 7.33 4.35 24.14
C ALA A 184 7.78 3.82 22.77
N GLY A 185 9.07 3.53 22.60
CA GLY A 185 9.62 2.97 21.36
C GLY A 185 9.03 1.60 21.01
N ALA A 186 8.86 0.73 22.00
CA ALA A 186 8.27 -0.59 21.79
C ALA A 186 6.78 -0.53 21.42
N VAL A 187 6.01 0.38 22.02
CA VAL A 187 4.61 0.62 21.67
C VAL A 187 4.49 1.11 20.22
N LEU A 188 5.33 2.06 19.82
CA LEU A 188 5.36 2.57 18.43
C LEU A 188 5.73 1.47 17.44
N LEU A 189 6.71 0.63 17.78
CA LEU A 189 7.13 -0.50 16.95
C LEU A 189 5.99 -1.53 16.78
N ALA A 190 5.30 -1.87 17.87
CA ALA A 190 4.16 -2.77 17.85
C ALA A 190 2.99 -2.20 17.02
N ALA A 191 2.68 -0.92 17.18
CA ALA A 191 1.66 -0.23 16.39
C ALA A 191 2.02 -0.22 14.88
N GLY A 192 3.27 0.08 14.55
CA GLY A 192 3.76 0.05 13.17
C GLY A 192 3.69 -1.34 12.53
N MET A 193 4.07 -2.39 13.28
CA MET A 193 3.92 -3.78 12.83
C MET A 193 2.46 -4.16 12.59
N LEU A 194 1.56 -3.73 13.48
CA LEU A 194 0.12 -3.99 13.37
C LEU A 194 -0.49 -3.30 12.15
N VAL A 195 -0.22 -2.01 11.96
CA VAL A 195 -0.69 -1.22 10.81
C VAL A 195 -0.18 -1.86 9.51
N ARG A 196 1.09 -2.25 9.45
CA ARG A 196 1.66 -2.90 8.26
C ARG A 196 1.01 -4.26 7.99
N ALA A 197 0.73 -5.04 9.03
CA ALA A 197 0.08 -6.35 8.90
C ALA A 197 -1.37 -6.26 8.39
N LEU A 198 -2.10 -5.19 8.75
CA LEU A 198 -3.48 -4.95 8.30
C LEU A 198 -3.56 -4.24 6.94
N SER A 199 -2.66 -3.28 6.69
CA SER A 199 -2.76 -2.39 5.52
C SER A 199 -2.17 -2.99 4.24
N MET A 200 -1.12 -3.82 4.33
CA MET A 200 -0.52 -4.46 3.14
C MET A 200 -1.51 -5.35 2.37
N PRO A 201 -2.26 -6.26 3.03
CA PRO A 201 -3.22 -7.11 2.34
C PRO A 201 -4.35 -6.31 1.69
N LEU A 202 -4.83 -5.25 2.33
CA LEU A 202 -5.91 -4.41 1.78
C LEU A 202 -5.49 -3.63 0.54
N ARG A 203 -4.25 -3.12 0.50
CA ARG A 203 -3.73 -2.43 -0.70
C ARG A 203 -3.57 -3.38 -1.88
N ALA A 204 -3.02 -4.56 -1.65
CA ALA A 204 -2.91 -5.59 -2.69
C ALA A 204 -4.29 -6.03 -3.23
N LEU A 205 -5.34 -5.96 -2.41
CA LEU A 205 -6.71 -6.23 -2.85
C LEU A 205 -7.30 -5.09 -3.69
N ALA A 206 -7.06 -3.83 -3.29
CA ALA A 206 -7.50 -2.67 -4.05
C ALA A 206 -6.86 -2.63 -5.44
N ASP A 207 -5.54 -2.83 -5.51
CA ASP A 207 -4.81 -2.82 -6.78
C ASP A 207 -5.32 -3.88 -7.77
N VAL A 208 -5.70 -5.07 -7.29
CA VAL A 208 -6.21 -6.14 -8.16
C VAL A 208 -7.69 -5.95 -8.53
N ALA A 209 -8.51 -5.38 -7.64
CA ALA A 209 -9.88 -5.00 -8.00
C ALA A 209 -9.89 -4.01 -9.17
N ASP A 210 -8.93 -3.08 -9.23
CA ASP A 210 -8.79 -2.14 -10.33
C ASP A 210 -8.34 -2.83 -11.64
N THR A 211 -7.57 -3.92 -11.58
CA THR A 211 -7.16 -4.67 -12.80
C THR A 211 -8.23 -5.60 -13.37
N VAL A 212 -9.20 -6.05 -12.56
CA VAL A 212 -10.27 -6.93 -13.03
C VAL A 212 -11.20 -6.22 -14.03
N GLY A 213 -11.22 -4.88 -14.06
CA GLY A 213 -11.93 -4.08 -15.05
C GLY A 213 -11.16 -3.82 -16.36
N SER A 214 -9.84 -4.02 -16.38
CA SER A 214 -8.99 -3.66 -17.53
C SER A 214 -8.72 -4.83 -18.49
N GLY A 215 -9.37 -5.97 -18.31
CA GLY A 215 -9.22 -7.16 -19.15
C GLY A 215 -7.90 -7.91 -19.00
N GLN A 216 -7.08 -7.59 -17.98
CA GLN A 216 -5.82 -8.30 -17.71
C GLN A 216 -6.00 -9.26 -16.52
N TRP A 217 -5.80 -10.55 -16.79
CA TRP A 217 -5.81 -11.59 -15.75
C TRP A 217 -4.43 -11.67 -15.08
N VAL A 218 -4.34 -11.25 -13.82
CA VAL A 218 -3.13 -11.42 -13.01
C VAL A 218 -3.47 -12.28 -11.79
N PRO A 219 -3.00 -13.53 -11.72
CA PRO A 219 -3.30 -14.40 -10.58
C PRO A 219 -2.66 -13.84 -9.31
N LEU A 220 -3.45 -13.72 -8.25
CA LEU A 220 -2.94 -13.32 -6.94
C LEU A 220 -2.04 -14.42 -6.36
N GLU A 221 -0.84 -14.05 -5.93
CA GLU A 221 0.05 -14.97 -5.24
C GLU A 221 -0.56 -15.46 -3.92
N ASN A 222 -0.51 -16.77 -3.67
CA ASN A 222 -1.02 -17.40 -2.45
C ASN A 222 -0.07 -17.23 -1.24
N LYS A 223 0.39 -16.00 -0.98
CA LYS A 223 1.31 -15.67 0.12
C LYS A 223 0.57 -14.94 1.25
N GLY A 224 1.11 -15.04 2.46
CA GLY A 224 0.58 -14.33 3.64
C GLY A 224 -0.25 -15.18 4.61
N PRO A 225 -0.90 -14.52 5.59
CA PRO A 225 -1.76 -15.18 6.59
C PRO A 225 -2.87 -16.02 5.95
N ARG A 226 -3.40 -16.98 6.71
CA ARG A 226 -4.44 -17.91 6.24
C ARG A 226 -5.65 -17.21 5.62
N GLU A 227 -6.06 -16.08 6.19
CA GLU A 227 -7.18 -15.26 5.75
C GLU A 227 -6.90 -14.62 4.39
N VAL A 228 -5.69 -14.05 4.21
CA VAL A 228 -5.24 -13.48 2.94
C VAL A 228 -5.17 -14.55 1.84
N ARG A 229 -4.64 -15.72 2.17
CA ARG A 229 -4.59 -16.88 1.25
C ARG A 229 -5.96 -17.44 0.89
N TYR A 230 -6.96 -17.28 1.76
CA TYR A 230 -8.31 -17.73 1.49
C TYR A 230 -8.99 -16.77 0.50
N LEU A 231 -8.86 -15.47 0.76
CA LEU A 231 -9.39 -14.42 -0.10
C LEU A 231 -8.73 -14.40 -1.49
N ALA A 232 -7.39 -14.54 -1.56
CA ALA A 232 -6.66 -14.64 -2.83
C ALA A 232 -7.17 -15.80 -3.70
N ARG A 233 -7.45 -16.96 -3.08
CA ARG A 233 -8.08 -18.09 -3.77
C ARG A 233 -9.48 -17.76 -4.27
N ALA A 234 -10.33 -17.21 -3.42
CA ALA A 234 -11.70 -16.85 -3.81
C ALA A 234 -11.74 -15.86 -4.99
N ILE A 235 -10.81 -14.89 -5.02
CA ILE A 235 -10.68 -13.94 -6.14
C ILE A 235 -10.18 -14.64 -7.40
N ASN A 236 -9.16 -15.49 -7.30
CA ASN A 236 -8.67 -16.24 -8.45
C ASN A 236 -9.77 -17.15 -9.04
N ASP A 237 -10.54 -17.84 -8.19
CA ASP A 237 -11.67 -18.68 -8.60
C ASP A 237 -12.76 -17.85 -9.31
N MET A 238 -13.04 -16.64 -8.80
CA MET A 238 -13.98 -15.71 -9.42
C MET A 238 -13.50 -15.24 -10.80
N GLN A 239 -12.23 -14.84 -10.92
CA GLN A 239 -11.63 -14.44 -12.19
C GLN A 239 -11.69 -15.58 -13.22
N GLU A 240 -11.34 -16.80 -12.82
CA GLU A 240 -11.42 -17.98 -13.69
C GLU A 240 -12.85 -18.26 -14.15
N ARG A 241 -13.83 -18.07 -13.26
CA ARG A 241 -15.25 -18.22 -13.60
C ARG A 241 -15.73 -17.18 -14.60
N ILE A 242 -15.34 -15.91 -14.44
CA ILE A 242 -15.67 -14.83 -15.38
C ILE A 242 -15.06 -15.13 -16.75
N ASN A 243 -13.78 -15.51 -16.80
CA ASN A 243 -13.10 -15.84 -18.06
C ASN A 243 -13.76 -17.02 -18.77
N ARG A 244 -14.17 -18.06 -18.03
CA ARG A 244 -14.95 -19.17 -18.60
C ARG A 244 -16.29 -18.71 -19.15
N LEU A 245 -17.05 -17.89 -18.41
CA LEU A 245 -18.33 -17.36 -18.91
C LEU A 245 -18.19 -16.54 -20.19
N ILE A 246 -17.13 -15.72 -20.29
CA ILE A 246 -16.83 -14.96 -21.51
C ILE A 246 -16.45 -15.93 -22.64
N ALA A 247 -15.58 -16.90 -22.36
CA ALA A 247 -15.16 -17.91 -23.32
C ALA A 247 -16.33 -18.70 -23.91
N ASP A 248 -17.19 -19.25 -23.05
CA ASP A 248 -18.36 -20.05 -23.41
C ASP A 248 -19.34 -19.20 -24.24
N ARG A 249 -19.53 -17.93 -23.88
CA ARG A 249 -20.39 -17.01 -24.64
C ARG A 249 -19.84 -16.75 -26.04
N THR A 250 -18.53 -16.52 -26.18
CA THR A 250 -17.90 -16.31 -27.49
C THR A 250 -17.95 -17.57 -28.34
N GLU A 251 -17.71 -18.75 -27.76
CA GLU A 251 -17.79 -20.03 -28.47
C GLU A 251 -19.23 -20.34 -28.94
N ALA A 252 -20.23 -20.14 -28.07
CA ALA A 252 -21.63 -20.32 -28.43
C ALA A 252 -22.04 -19.39 -29.59
N LEU A 253 -21.59 -18.14 -29.58
CA LEU A 253 -21.89 -17.18 -30.65
C LEU A 253 -21.15 -17.53 -31.95
N ALA A 254 -19.93 -18.08 -31.87
CA ALA A 254 -19.21 -18.61 -33.02
C ALA A 254 -19.94 -19.80 -33.66
N ALA A 255 -20.44 -20.73 -32.85
CA ALA A 255 -21.23 -21.87 -33.33
C ALA A 255 -22.53 -21.41 -34.02
N VAL A 256 -23.30 -20.52 -33.39
CA VAL A 256 -24.53 -19.96 -33.98
C VAL A 256 -24.24 -19.26 -35.31
N SER A 257 -23.14 -18.50 -35.38
CA SER A 257 -22.75 -17.80 -36.60
C SER A 257 -22.37 -18.74 -37.75
N HIS A 258 -21.67 -19.83 -37.44
CA HIS A 258 -21.38 -20.89 -38.40
C HIS A 258 -22.68 -21.52 -38.93
N ASP A 259 -23.60 -21.83 -38.03
CA ASP A 259 -24.89 -22.44 -38.38
C ASP A 259 -25.80 -21.49 -39.17
N LEU A 260 -25.67 -20.16 -39.01
CA LEU A 260 -26.36 -19.15 -39.82
C LEU A 260 -25.77 -18.96 -41.22
N ARG A 261 -24.47 -19.23 -41.43
CA ARG A 261 -23.86 -19.15 -42.77
C ARG A 261 -24.45 -20.18 -43.74
N THR A 262 -24.82 -21.36 -43.24
CA THR A 262 -25.41 -22.44 -44.05
C THR A 262 -26.79 -22.10 -44.65
N PRO A 263 -27.80 -21.60 -43.88
CA PRO A 263 -29.06 -21.12 -44.46
C PRO A 263 -28.87 -19.88 -45.33
N LEU A 264 -27.93 -18.97 -45.02
CA LEU A 264 -27.64 -17.81 -45.88
C LEU A 264 -27.09 -18.23 -47.24
N ALA A 265 -26.13 -19.17 -47.29
CA ALA A 265 -25.61 -19.72 -48.54
C ALA A 265 -26.72 -20.39 -49.38
N ARG A 266 -27.66 -21.11 -48.72
CA ARG A 266 -28.83 -21.68 -49.40
C ARG A 266 -29.78 -20.60 -49.91
N LEU A 267 -29.97 -19.51 -49.18
CA LEU A 267 -30.82 -18.40 -49.60
C LEU A 267 -30.22 -17.69 -50.81
N ARG A 268 -28.90 -17.46 -50.81
CA ARG A 268 -28.14 -16.94 -51.96
C ARG A 268 -28.27 -17.82 -53.21
N LEU A 269 -28.12 -19.13 -53.05
CA LEU A 269 -28.32 -20.08 -54.16
C LEU A 269 -29.75 -20.01 -54.71
N ARG A 270 -30.77 -19.93 -53.85
CA ARG A 270 -32.17 -19.81 -54.26
C ARG A 270 -32.45 -18.49 -54.96
N ALA A 271 -31.87 -17.40 -54.48
CA ALA A 271 -31.98 -16.08 -55.11
C ALA A 271 -31.44 -16.11 -56.55
N GLY A 272 -30.35 -16.84 -56.80
CA GLY A 272 -29.78 -17.02 -58.14
C GLY A 272 -30.68 -17.72 -59.17
N PHE A 273 -31.80 -18.34 -58.74
CA PHE A 273 -32.79 -18.95 -59.64
C PHE A 273 -34.02 -18.05 -59.88
N LEU A 274 -34.04 -16.82 -59.36
CA LEU A 274 -35.14 -15.88 -59.59
C LEU A 274 -35.08 -15.33 -61.01
N GLU A 275 -36.24 -15.29 -61.68
CA GLU A 275 -36.36 -14.73 -63.04
C GLU A 275 -36.30 -13.19 -63.05
N ASP A 276 -36.70 -12.56 -61.95
CA ASP A 276 -36.59 -11.10 -61.76
C ASP A 276 -35.18 -10.72 -61.30
N ALA A 277 -34.40 -10.16 -62.23
CA ALA A 277 -33.03 -9.72 -62.00
C ALA A 277 -32.91 -8.60 -60.96
N ASN A 278 -33.96 -7.78 -60.75
CA ASN A 278 -33.94 -6.75 -59.72
C ASN A 278 -34.16 -7.38 -58.34
N ALA A 279 -35.16 -8.24 -58.20
CA ALA A 279 -35.41 -8.97 -56.95
C ALA A 279 -34.22 -9.87 -56.56
N GLN A 280 -33.56 -10.52 -57.54
CA GLN A 280 -32.35 -11.29 -57.31
C GLN A 280 -31.24 -10.41 -56.68
N LYS A 281 -30.95 -9.25 -57.28
CA LYS A 281 -29.91 -8.34 -56.80
C LYS A 281 -30.21 -7.81 -55.39
N GLU A 282 -31.47 -7.47 -55.11
CA GLU A 282 -31.88 -7.02 -53.77
C GLU A 282 -31.68 -8.11 -52.73
N ILE A 283 -32.08 -9.35 -53.01
CA ILE A 283 -31.92 -10.47 -52.07
C ILE A 283 -30.44 -10.85 -51.88
N GLU A 284 -29.64 -10.84 -52.94
CA GLU A 284 -28.19 -11.08 -52.83
C GLU A 284 -27.47 -10.00 -52.01
N ALA A 285 -27.91 -8.74 -52.12
CA ALA A 285 -27.42 -7.65 -51.29
C ALA A 285 -27.80 -7.84 -49.81
N ASP A 286 -29.07 -8.18 -49.51
CA ASP A 286 -29.53 -8.45 -48.15
C ASP A 286 -28.76 -9.61 -47.50
N VAL A 287 -28.52 -10.71 -48.24
CA VAL A 287 -27.72 -11.83 -47.72
C VAL A 287 -26.28 -11.42 -47.43
N THR A 288 -25.67 -10.65 -48.33
CA THR A 288 -24.31 -10.15 -48.17
C THR A 288 -24.21 -9.22 -46.95
N GLU A 289 -25.23 -8.38 -46.73
CA GLU A 289 -25.33 -7.54 -45.54
C GLU A 289 -25.40 -8.41 -44.27
N MET A 290 -26.28 -9.43 -44.23
CA MET A 290 -26.39 -10.34 -43.09
C MET A 290 -25.08 -11.09 -42.80
N GLU A 291 -24.35 -11.54 -43.83
CA GLU A 291 -23.03 -12.17 -43.67
C GLU A 291 -22.01 -11.20 -43.05
N ALA A 292 -21.99 -9.94 -43.52
CA ALA A 292 -21.14 -8.89 -42.98
C ALA A 292 -21.50 -8.56 -41.52
N MET A 293 -22.79 -8.52 -41.19
CA MET A 293 -23.29 -8.32 -39.81
C MET A 293 -22.78 -9.42 -38.87
N ILE A 294 -22.95 -10.68 -39.26
CA ILE A 294 -22.50 -11.84 -38.46
C ILE A 294 -20.97 -11.81 -38.28
N ALA A 295 -20.22 -11.56 -39.36
CA ALA A 295 -18.77 -11.45 -39.31
C ALA A 295 -18.31 -10.31 -38.38
N GLY A 296 -18.99 -9.16 -38.42
CA GLY A 296 -18.71 -8.01 -37.55
C GLY A 296 -18.93 -8.31 -36.07
N VAL A 297 -20.05 -8.97 -35.71
CA VAL A 297 -20.34 -9.37 -34.32
C VAL A 297 -19.28 -10.35 -33.81
N LEU A 298 -18.93 -11.35 -34.62
CA LEU A 298 -17.89 -12.30 -34.25
C LEU A 298 -16.53 -11.66 -34.09
N ALA A 299 -16.14 -10.77 -35.00
CA ALA A 299 -14.88 -10.04 -34.90
C ALA A 299 -14.84 -9.20 -33.62
N TYR A 300 -15.92 -8.49 -33.31
CA TYR A 300 -16.04 -7.72 -32.07
C TYR A 300 -15.99 -8.60 -30.81
N LEU A 301 -16.59 -9.78 -30.81
CA LEU A 301 -16.57 -10.65 -29.62
C LEU A 301 -15.29 -11.47 -29.48
N SER A 302 -14.60 -11.75 -30.59
CA SER A 302 -13.39 -12.58 -30.63
C SER A 302 -12.11 -11.77 -30.43
N GLY A 303 -12.13 -10.45 -30.60
CA GLY A 303 -10.94 -9.57 -30.53
C GLY A 303 -10.12 -9.66 -29.24
N GLU A 304 -10.66 -10.22 -28.16
CA GLU A 304 -9.93 -10.48 -26.90
C GLU A 304 -9.04 -11.73 -26.98
N LYS A 305 -9.37 -12.69 -27.85
CA LYS A 305 -8.72 -14.00 -27.99
C LYS A 305 -7.99 -14.19 -29.31
N ASP A 306 -7.86 -13.16 -30.14
CA ASP A 306 -7.17 -13.32 -31.42
C ASP A 306 -5.69 -13.68 -31.17
N PRO A 307 -5.24 -14.89 -31.52
CA PRO A 307 -3.91 -15.39 -31.17
C PRO A 307 -2.82 -14.79 -32.04
N GLU A 308 -3.14 -13.84 -32.94
CA GLU A 308 -2.15 -13.21 -33.81
C GLU A 308 -1.03 -12.54 -32.99
N PRO A 309 0.22 -13.05 -33.09
CA PRO A 309 1.34 -12.45 -32.39
C PRO A 309 1.71 -11.12 -33.06
N ALA A 310 2.03 -10.12 -32.23
CA ALA A 310 2.62 -8.90 -32.73
C ALA A 310 3.99 -9.21 -33.36
N ARG A 311 4.23 -8.72 -34.57
CA ARG A 311 5.47 -8.93 -35.33
C ARG A 311 5.86 -7.69 -36.09
N SER A 312 7.16 -7.55 -36.39
CA SER A 312 7.63 -6.51 -37.28
C SER A 312 7.02 -6.72 -38.67
N ALA A 313 6.26 -5.74 -39.15
CA ALA A 313 5.67 -5.76 -40.48
C ALA A 313 5.80 -4.38 -41.14
N ASN A 314 5.89 -4.38 -42.47
CA ASN A 314 5.88 -3.16 -43.27
C ASN A 314 4.45 -2.65 -43.40
N VAL A 315 4.10 -1.65 -42.59
CA VAL A 315 2.78 -1.00 -42.57
C VAL A 315 2.47 -0.31 -43.90
N ALA A 316 3.47 0.31 -44.53
CA ALA A 316 3.31 0.94 -45.83
C ALA A 316 2.85 -0.05 -46.91
N SER A 317 3.43 -1.25 -46.95
CA SER A 317 3.00 -2.29 -47.89
C SER A 317 1.56 -2.77 -47.62
N ILE A 318 1.15 -2.86 -46.35
CA ILE A 318 -0.22 -3.25 -46.01
C ILE A 318 -1.23 -2.19 -46.49
N LEU A 319 -0.90 -0.90 -46.31
CA LEU A 319 -1.72 0.22 -46.79
C LEU A 319 -1.79 0.24 -48.31
N ALA A 320 -0.64 0.19 -48.99
CA ALA A 320 -0.56 0.20 -50.44
C ALA A 320 -1.37 -0.94 -51.06
N THR A 321 -1.18 -2.19 -50.60
CA THR A 321 -1.96 -3.33 -51.11
C THR A 321 -3.47 -3.13 -50.92
N ARG A 322 -3.91 -2.61 -49.77
CA ARG A 322 -5.35 -2.40 -49.52
C ARG A 322 -5.92 -1.32 -50.45
N VAL A 323 -5.17 -0.24 -50.66
CA VAL A 323 -5.56 0.86 -51.56
C VAL A 323 -5.59 0.39 -53.01
N ASP A 324 -4.57 -0.36 -53.45
CA ASP A 324 -4.51 -0.95 -54.79
C ASP A 324 -5.72 -1.89 -55.03
N ASP A 325 -6.05 -2.75 -54.06
CA ASP A 325 -7.20 -3.66 -54.14
C ASP A 325 -8.54 -2.90 -54.29
N ASP A 326 -8.70 -1.73 -53.65
CA ASP A 326 -9.90 -0.88 -53.79
C ASP A 326 -9.91 -0.12 -55.12
N ALA A 327 -8.76 0.41 -55.55
CA ALA A 327 -8.61 1.12 -56.81
C ALA A 327 -8.88 0.21 -58.01
N ASP A 328 -8.42 -1.05 -57.97
CA ASP A 328 -8.70 -2.08 -58.97
C ASP A 328 -10.21 -2.42 -59.07
N GLN A 329 -10.96 -2.21 -57.97
CA GLN A 329 -12.42 -2.33 -57.94
C GLN A 329 -13.15 -1.06 -58.40
N GLY A 330 -12.41 -0.03 -58.84
CA GLY A 330 -12.96 1.24 -59.32
C GLY A 330 -13.41 2.19 -58.21
N ARG A 331 -12.97 2.00 -56.96
CA ARG A 331 -13.22 2.93 -55.85
C ARG A 331 -12.20 4.06 -55.86
N ASP A 332 -12.61 5.28 -55.52
CA ASP A 332 -11.73 6.44 -55.43
C ASP A 332 -10.93 6.41 -54.11
N VAL A 333 -9.82 5.66 -54.11
CA VAL A 333 -8.93 5.50 -52.96
C VAL A 333 -7.50 5.83 -53.38
N THR A 334 -6.81 6.65 -52.59
CA THR A 334 -5.42 7.07 -52.86
C THR A 334 -4.54 6.89 -51.64
N TYR A 335 -3.25 6.62 -51.87
CA TYR A 335 -2.23 6.50 -50.83
C TYR A 335 -1.15 7.58 -51.00
N ASP A 336 -0.83 8.29 -49.92
CA ASP A 336 0.29 9.23 -49.83
C ASP A 336 1.19 8.90 -48.63
N GLY A 337 2.43 8.49 -48.88
CA GLY A 337 3.35 8.10 -47.82
C GLY A 337 4.59 7.39 -48.33
N PRO A 338 5.48 6.95 -47.43
CA PRO A 338 6.67 6.22 -47.81
C PRO A 338 6.33 4.80 -48.31
N ASP A 339 7.20 4.23 -49.14
CA ASP A 339 7.08 2.84 -49.61
C ASP A 339 7.37 1.80 -48.51
N GLN A 340 8.11 2.22 -47.48
CA GLN A 340 8.49 1.36 -46.35
C GLN A 340 8.34 2.06 -45.01
N ALA A 341 7.62 1.41 -44.11
CA ALA A 341 7.46 1.80 -42.71
C ALA A 341 7.32 0.56 -41.83
N GLN A 342 8.39 0.19 -41.15
CA GLN A 342 8.40 -0.96 -40.23
C GLN A 342 7.83 -0.57 -38.86
N ALA A 343 6.91 -1.38 -38.35
CA ALA A 343 6.40 -1.28 -36.98
C ALA A 343 6.05 -2.68 -36.44
N VAL A 344 6.06 -2.83 -35.11
CA VAL A 344 5.57 -4.03 -34.44
C VAL A 344 4.05 -3.92 -34.33
N VAL A 345 3.34 -4.68 -35.15
CA VAL A 345 1.87 -4.67 -35.26
C VAL A 345 1.33 -6.09 -35.39
N ARG A 346 0.01 -6.25 -35.34
CA ARG A 346 -0.70 -7.48 -35.74
C ARG A 346 -1.26 -7.32 -37.17
N PRO A 347 -0.62 -7.87 -38.21
CA PRO A 347 -0.98 -7.55 -39.60
C PRO A 347 -2.43 -7.83 -40.00
N LEU A 348 -3.05 -8.93 -39.55
CA LEU A 348 -4.45 -9.23 -39.86
C LEU A 348 -5.40 -8.31 -39.09
N ALA A 349 -5.08 -7.96 -37.85
CA ALA A 349 -5.82 -6.94 -37.10
C ALA A 349 -5.73 -5.56 -37.79
N LEU A 350 -4.53 -5.14 -38.20
CA LEU A 350 -4.32 -3.89 -38.91
C LEU A 350 -5.07 -3.86 -40.25
N LYS A 351 -5.05 -4.95 -41.03
CA LYS A 351 -5.85 -5.05 -42.26
C LYS A 351 -7.36 -4.87 -42.01
N ARG A 352 -7.88 -5.42 -40.92
CA ARG A 352 -9.29 -5.22 -40.51
C ARG A 352 -9.58 -3.78 -40.10
N VAL A 353 -8.67 -3.16 -39.35
CA VAL A 353 -8.76 -1.74 -38.98
C VAL A 353 -8.84 -0.85 -40.23
N LEU A 354 -7.92 -1.06 -41.17
CA LEU A 354 -7.86 -0.30 -42.41
C LEU A 354 -9.08 -0.56 -43.30
N GLY A 355 -9.53 -1.81 -43.42
CA GLY A 355 -10.77 -2.13 -44.12
C GLY A 355 -11.96 -1.36 -43.57
N ASN A 356 -12.19 -1.39 -42.26
CA ASN A 356 -13.29 -0.65 -41.62
C ASN A 356 -13.20 0.86 -41.84
N LEU A 357 -12.00 1.46 -41.82
CA LEU A 357 -11.84 2.89 -42.03
C LEU A 357 -12.04 3.31 -43.49
N ILE A 358 -11.43 2.58 -44.43
CA ILE A 358 -11.51 2.87 -45.86
C ILE A 358 -12.92 2.60 -46.38
N ASP A 359 -13.55 1.49 -45.98
CA ASP A 359 -14.92 1.18 -46.37
C ASP A 359 -15.90 2.24 -45.83
N ASN A 360 -15.68 2.76 -44.61
CA ASN A 360 -16.47 3.88 -44.09
C ASN A 360 -16.24 5.16 -44.92
N ALA A 361 -14.99 5.53 -45.19
CA ALA A 361 -14.67 6.72 -45.98
C ALA A 361 -15.31 6.67 -47.38
N VAL A 362 -15.20 5.54 -48.07
CA VAL A 362 -15.82 5.33 -49.39
C VAL A 362 -17.35 5.36 -49.31
N ASN A 363 -17.96 4.66 -48.34
CA ASN A 363 -19.42 4.57 -48.24
C ASN A 363 -20.09 5.89 -47.85
N TYR A 364 -19.44 6.72 -47.03
CA TYR A 364 -20.03 7.97 -46.51
C TYR A 364 -19.51 9.23 -47.21
N GLY A 365 -18.27 9.24 -47.66
CA GLY A 365 -17.64 10.39 -48.32
C GLY A 365 -17.38 10.21 -49.81
N GLY A 366 -17.61 9.02 -50.36
CA GLY A 366 -17.44 8.72 -51.79
C GLY A 366 -15.98 8.50 -52.21
N ASN A 367 -15.01 8.87 -51.38
CA ASN A 367 -13.59 8.70 -51.61
C ASN A 367 -12.85 8.44 -50.29
N ALA A 368 -11.62 7.91 -50.38
CA ALA A 368 -10.72 7.78 -49.23
C ALA A 368 -9.30 8.19 -49.60
N HIS A 369 -8.77 9.21 -48.92
CA HIS A 369 -7.36 9.60 -49.00
C HIS A 369 -6.61 9.07 -47.78
N VAL A 370 -5.70 8.14 -48.01
CA VAL A 370 -4.94 7.45 -46.97
C VAL A 370 -3.53 8.01 -46.94
N SER A 371 -3.14 8.64 -45.82
CA SER A 371 -1.76 9.13 -45.65
C SER A 371 -1.02 8.45 -44.52
N LEU A 372 0.28 8.22 -44.72
CA LEU A 372 1.19 7.66 -43.71
C LEU A 372 2.37 8.60 -43.46
N THR A 373 2.47 9.10 -42.23
CA THR A 373 3.63 9.88 -41.77
C THR A 373 4.41 9.07 -40.74
N VAL A 374 5.73 8.99 -40.92
CA VAL A 374 6.63 8.29 -40.00
C VAL A 374 7.45 9.30 -39.21
N THR A 375 7.38 9.24 -37.88
CA THR A 375 8.21 10.04 -36.96
C THR A 375 9.25 9.15 -36.28
N ALA A 376 10.08 9.73 -35.40
CA ALA A 376 11.06 8.98 -34.62
C ALA A 376 10.37 7.92 -33.73
N ASP A 377 9.26 8.28 -33.08
CA ASP A 377 8.63 7.47 -32.03
C ASP A 377 7.34 6.78 -32.47
N ALA A 378 6.69 7.26 -33.54
CA ALA A 378 5.37 6.79 -33.94
C ALA A 378 5.15 6.77 -35.46
N LEU A 379 4.23 5.91 -35.90
CA LEU A 379 3.61 5.94 -37.21
C LEU A 379 2.22 6.58 -37.08
N CYS A 380 1.93 7.54 -37.94
CA CYS A 380 0.63 8.22 -38.00
C CYS A 380 -0.04 7.87 -39.32
N ILE A 381 -1.16 7.16 -39.26
CA ILE A 381 -2.01 6.80 -40.40
C ILE A 381 -3.24 7.70 -40.34
N ARG A 382 -3.57 8.38 -41.43
CA ARG A 382 -4.83 9.13 -41.56
C ARG A 382 -5.63 8.58 -42.72
N VAL A 383 -6.93 8.38 -42.49
CA VAL A 383 -7.90 8.10 -43.54
C VAL A 383 -8.87 9.27 -43.57
N GLU A 384 -8.84 10.01 -44.67
CA GLU A 384 -9.62 11.23 -44.87
C GLU A 384 -10.67 11.01 -45.97
N ASP A 385 -11.88 11.52 -45.75
CA ASP A 385 -12.92 11.58 -46.77
C ASP A 385 -13.35 13.02 -47.05
N ASN A 386 -14.14 13.21 -48.11
CA ASN A 386 -14.76 14.49 -48.47
C ASN A 386 -16.27 14.48 -48.22
N GLY A 387 -16.74 13.65 -47.30
CA GLY A 387 -18.16 13.53 -46.96
C GLY A 387 -18.70 14.71 -46.16
N PRO A 388 -19.93 14.60 -45.64
CA PRO A 388 -20.54 15.65 -44.83
C PRO A 388 -19.91 15.79 -43.43
N GLY A 389 -19.01 14.89 -43.03
CA GLY A 389 -18.49 14.79 -41.67
C GLY A 389 -19.52 14.26 -40.69
N LEU A 390 -19.29 14.50 -39.39
CA LEU A 390 -20.17 14.10 -38.29
C LEU A 390 -20.56 15.32 -37.45
N PRO A 391 -21.79 15.40 -36.88
CA PRO A 391 -22.09 16.42 -35.88
C PRO A 391 -21.15 16.31 -34.68
N ASP A 392 -20.70 17.43 -34.10
CA ASP A 392 -19.71 17.42 -33.00
C ASP A 392 -20.16 16.61 -31.78
N ALA A 393 -21.47 16.60 -31.50
CA ALA A 393 -22.07 15.81 -30.41
C ALA A 393 -21.97 14.28 -30.64
N GLU A 394 -21.77 13.86 -31.89
CA GLU A 394 -21.78 12.46 -32.32
C GLU A 394 -20.36 11.88 -32.42
N ILE A 395 -19.32 12.71 -32.63
CA ILE A 395 -17.92 12.28 -32.80
C ILE A 395 -17.46 11.38 -31.64
N GLY A 396 -17.81 11.73 -30.40
CA GLY A 396 -17.45 10.92 -29.22
C GLY A 396 -18.26 9.63 -29.07
N ARG A 397 -19.41 9.52 -29.74
CA ARG A 397 -20.36 8.40 -29.59
C ARG A 397 -20.23 7.36 -30.70
N VAL A 398 -19.77 7.74 -31.90
CA VAL A 398 -19.64 6.83 -33.06
C VAL A 398 -18.62 5.70 -32.88
N THR A 399 -17.74 5.79 -31.89
CA THR A 399 -16.85 4.68 -31.49
C THR A 399 -17.53 3.69 -30.52
N THR A 400 -18.75 3.99 -30.07
CA THR A 400 -19.53 3.11 -29.19
C THR A 400 -20.07 1.92 -30.00
N PRO A 401 -19.95 0.67 -29.52
CA PRO A 401 -20.50 -0.49 -30.20
C PRO A 401 -22.01 -0.35 -30.44
N PHE A 402 -22.46 -0.77 -31.63
CA PHE A 402 -23.88 -0.72 -32.06
C PHE A 402 -24.46 0.69 -32.24
N TYR A 403 -23.63 1.72 -32.16
CA TYR A 403 -24.08 3.10 -32.31
C TYR A 403 -24.01 3.58 -33.76
N ARG A 404 -25.05 4.28 -34.21
CA ARG A 404 -25.14 4.91 -35.55
C ARG A 404 -25.87 6.24 -35.46
N VAL A 405 -25.43 7.23 -36.24
CA VAL A 405 -26.09 8.53 -36.34
C VAL A 405 -27.40 8.41 -37.14
N GLU A 406 -28.49 8.97 -36.61
CA GLU A 406 -29.80 9.03 -37.27
C GLU A 406 -29.70 9.90 -38.55
N GLY A 407 -29.64 9.24 -39.70
CA GLY A 407 -29.37 9.86 -41.01
C GLY A 407 -28.63 8.89 -41.94
N SER A 408 -27.84 7.98 -41.36
CA SER A 408 -27.20 6.85 -42.06
C SER A 408 -28.13 5.66 -42.34
N ARG A 409 -29.46 5.80 -42.16
CA ARG A 409 -30.45 4.71 -42.26
C ARG A 409 -30.78 4.27 -43.70
N SER A 410 -30.03 4.70 -44.72
CA SER A 410 -30.26 4.20 -46.08
C SER A 410 -29.86 2.72 -46.17
N ARG A 411 -30.68 1.91 -46.85
CA ARG A 411 -30.41 0.49 -47.16
C ARG A 411 -29.05 0.23 -47.83
N SER A 412 -28.40 1.27 -48.36
CA SER A 412 -27.15 1.17 -49.11
C SER A 412 -25.87 1.20 -48.26
N THR A 413 -25.91 1.68 -47.00
CA THR A 413 -24.72 1.85 -46.14
C THR A 413 -24.59 0.76 -45.06
N GLY A 414 -25.15 -0.43 -45.34
CA GLY A 414 -25.33 -1.55 -44.42
C GLY A 414 -24.15 -1.83 -43.47
N GLY A 415 -24.42 -1.76 -42.17
CA GLY A 415 -23.42 -1.97 -41.12
C GLY A 415 -24.02 -1.86 -39.71
N LEU A 416 -23.55 -2.70 -38.78
CA LEU A 416 -24.06 -2.77 -37.39
C LEU A 416 -23.58 -1.65 -36.47
N GLY A 417 -22.81 -0.66 -36.95
CA GLY A 417 -22.14 0.31 -36.07
C GLY A 417 -21.03 -0.30 -35.24
N LEU A 418 -20.39 -1.37 -35.73
CA LEU A 418 -19.28 -2.05 -35.05
C LEU A 418 -17.91 -1.66 -35.60
N GLY A 419 -17.82 -1.13 -36.83
CA GLY A 419 -16.54 -0.86 -37.50
C GLY A 419 -15.61 0.04 -36.68
N LEU A 420 -16.08 1.23 -36.27
CA LEU A 420 -15.28 2.17 -35.49
C LEU A 420 -14.98 1.68 -34.07
N ALA A 421 -15.88 0.87 -33.48
CA ALA A 421 -15.63 0.23 -32.19
C ALA A 421 -14.50 -0.82 -32.28
N ILE A 422 -14.49 -1.61 -33.36
CA ILE A 422 -13.39 -2.56 -33.66
C ILE A 422 -12.09 -1.80 -33.86
N VAL A 423 -12.09 -0.71 -34.63
CA VAL A 423 -10.91 0.15 -34.85
C VAL A 423 -10.35 0.65 -33.52
N SER A 424 -11.19 1.28 -32.68
CA SER A 424 -10.76 1.83 -31.40
C SER A 424 -10.15 0.76 -30.50
N ARG A 425 -10.71 -0.45 -30.48
CA ARG A 425 -10.23 -1.55 -29.64
C ARG A 425 -8.92 -2.14 -30.12
N GLU A 426 -8.80 -2.45 -31.42
CA GLU A 426 -7.58 -3.04 -31.99
C GLU A 426 -6.41 -2.06 -31.92
N VAL A 427 -6.64 -0.77 -32.17
CA VAL A 427 -5.61 0.27 -32.04
C VAL A 427 -5.14 0.39 -30.58
N ALA A 428 -6.06 0.40 -29.61
CA ALA A 428 -5.70 0.43 -28.19
C ALA A 428 -4.91 -0.83 -27.77
N ARG A 429 -5.26 -2.00 -28.34
CA ARG A 429 -4.58 -3.28 -28.08
C ARG A 429 -3.14 -3.31 -28.60
N ASP A 430 -2.84 -2.57 -29.66
CA ASP A 430 -1.47 -2.36 -30.18
C ASP A 430 -0.75 -1.18 -29.47
N GLY A 431 -1.35 -0.61 -28.41
CA GLY A 431 -0.78 0.51 -27.65
C GLY A 431 -0.84 1.85 -28.39
N GLY A 432 -1.64 1.93 -29.45
CA GLY A 432 -1.87 3.13 -30.24
C GLY A 432 -3.00 4.00 -29.70
N ARG A 433 -3.21 5.14 -30.38
CA ARG A 433 -4.34 6.05 -30.16
C ARG A 433 -5.14 6.21 -31.43
N PHE A 434 -6.46 6.27 -31.28
CA PHE A 434 -7.40 6.54 -32.36
C PHE A 434 -8.12 7.86 -32.10
N HIS A 435 -8.11 8.74 -33.08
CA HIS A 435 -8.79 10.02 -33.06
C HIS A 435 -9.70 10.14 -34.28
N LEU A 436 -10.86 10.74 -34.08
CA LEU A 436 -11.82 11.02 -35.14
C LEU A 436 -12.24 12.47 -35.03
N TYR A 437 -12.15 13.23 -36.12
CA TYR A 437 -12.50 14.64 -36.13
C TYR A 437 -12.94 15.10 -37.52
N ASN A 438 -13.77 16.15 -37.57
CA ASN A 438 -14.12 16.81 -38.83
C ASN A 438 -12.94 17.62 -39.36
N ARG A 439 -12.73 17.58 -40.67
CA ARG A 439 -11.69 18.35 -41.33
C ARG A 439 -12.15 19.79 -41.54
N PRO A 440 -11.27 20.80 -41.42
CA PRO A 440 -11.62 22.19 -41.68
C PRO A 440 -12.15 22.45 -43.10
N GLN A 441 -11.71 21.64 -44.08
CA GLN A 441 -12.13 21.74 -45.47
C GLN A 441 -13.43 20.96 -45.80
N GLY A 442 -14.05 20.32 -44.81
CA GLY A 442 -15.16 19.38 -44.98
C GLY A 442 -14.68 17.91 -45.02
N GLY A 443 -15.57 16.99 -44.65
CA GLY A 443 -15.27 15.57 -44.49
C GLY A 443 -14.76 15.17 -43.11
N LEU A 444 -14.48 13.88 -42.96
CA LEU A 444 -14.01 13.28 -41.71
C LEU A 444 -12.55 12.83 -41.84
N CYS A 445 -11.79 12.93 -40.74
CA CYS A 445 -10.46 12.35 -40.62
C CYS A 445 -10.44 11.34 -39.47
N ALA A 446 -10.09 10.09 -39.81
CA ALA A 446 -9.78 9.02 -38.89
C ALA A 446 -8.26 8.90 -38.76
N GLU A 447 -7.70 9.30 -37.62
CA GLU A 447 -6.27 9.30 -37.35
C GLU A 447 -5.90 8.19 -36.36
N ILE A 448 -4.93 7.36 -36.75
CA ILE A 448 -4.34 6.30 -35.93
C ILE A 448 -2.88 6.65 -35.67
N VAL A 449 -2.48 6.67 -34.40
CA VAL A 449 -1.09 6.85 -33.97
C VAL A 449 -0.60 5.55 -33.33
N LEU A 450 0.33 4.85 -33.97
CA LEU A 450 0.94 3.62 -33.47
C LEU A 450 2.39 3.86 -33.00
N PRO A 451 2.84 3.27 -31.89
CA PRO A 451 4.24 3.36 -31.48
C PRO A 451 5.13 2.57 -32.44
N ARG A 452 6.26 3.16 -32.85
CA ARG A 452 7.20 2.53 -33.80
C ARG A 452 7.93 1.33 -33.19
N ASN A 453 8.30 1.47 -31.91
CA ASN A 453 8.84 0.40 -31.06
C ASN A 453 7.83 0.09 -29.97
N ALA A 454 6.74 -0.62 -30.30
CA ALA A 454 5.92 -1.19 -29.25
C ALA A 454 6.83 -2.08 -28.39
N VAL A 455 7.02 -1.71 -27.12
CA VAL A 455 7.73 -2.54 -26.16
C VAL A 455 6.97 -3.87 -26.15
N ILE A 456 7.58 -4.92 -26.70
CA ILE A 456 7.10 -6.29 -26.55
C ILE A 456 7.10 -6.53 -25.04
N ARG A 457 5.96 -6.41 -24.38
CA ARG A 457 5.81 -6.89 -23.01
C ARG A 457 5.76 -8.41 -23.13
N PRO A 458 6.79 -9.14 -22.67
CA PRO A 458 6.79 -10.59 -22.76
C PRO A 458 5.70 -11.11 -21.82
N GLY A 459 4.65 -11.71 -22.39
CA GLY A 459 3.58 -12.36 -21.64
C GLY A 459 2.70 -11.39 -20.84
N SER A 460 1.66 -10.87 -21.48
CA SER A 460 0.47 -10.33 -20.82
C SER A 460 -0.76 -11.06 -21.32
#